data_AF-A0AAE3C4I7-F1
#
_entry.id   AF-A0AAE3C4I7-F1
#
_cell.length_a   1.000
_cell.length_b   1.000
_cell.length_c   1.000
_cell.angle_alpha   90.00
_cell.angle_beta   90.00
_cell.angle_gamma   90.00
#
_symmetry.space_group_name_H-M   'P 1'
#
loop_
_entity.id
_entity.type
_entity.pdbx_description
1 polymer ?
#
loop_
_entity_poly.entity_id
_entity_poly.type
_entity_poly.pdbx_seq_one_letter_code
_entity_poly.pdbx_strand_id
1 'polypeptide(L)'
;MGKEKVLDAVGETFRSNTPRQTVDFYHKLQFELKACMDANPSSYRYRIVGHAEPPPALGWFYEAFGEAWGWTVDQFVAFPFNDYRAYSTTPSFMIPNDMVLRRSLTLPFSPRMLGFVRVDPHDGDAAVMEVERCTSAGARGLKLHPISQNFLDEINSKEVREVVATAVNNGLPVLFDCRYYATAEDIYELVQSLRGEVKRKDFAVVLGHSSMEYTRSGLYDILRDPNIYGDTSGVRGDDVQVFLRKLRDNIEDDWSRKILFGTDFNYFTMPQAVDFLSYLFTWEFYEKLEAKLRDVERILAGNALSIIKPHVKTTSKQGETVKLKGEVGDLFVKAMFHRIGEGAARRKVETLTYDPIVSAGGRVDEKGFISSIRYTGGGEVTLVFRKGGMITLAALLDSQCADEALRVRRKSGLYSELVRRMATWTSLEVDDINDAEVVANKWLQNM
;
A
#
# COMPACT_ATOMS: atom_id res chain seq x y z
N MET A 1 5.51 15.35 3.92
CA MET A 1 4.72 14.47 4.80
C MET A 1 4.68 15.01 6.24
N GLY A 2 4.95 16.30 6.43
CA GLY A 2 4.97 16.97 7.73
C GLY A 2 6.35 17.50 8.11
N LYS A 3 6.41 18.24 9.21
CA LYS A 3 7.61 18.68 9.92
C LYS A 3 7.48 18.28 11.39
N GLU A 4 8.38 17.44 11.85
CA GLU A 4 8.51 17.05 13.25
C GLU A 4 9.62 17.87 13.90
N LYS A 5 9.36 18.38 15.10
CA LYS A 5 10.37 19.04 15.91
C LYS A 5 11.24 17.97 16.58
N VAL A 6 12.56 18.06 16.40
CA VAL A 6 13.53 17.15 17.03
C VAL A 6 14.59 17.95 17.75
N LEU A 7 15.10 17.42 18.86
CA LEU A 7 16.21 18.00 19.60
C LEU A 7 17.52 17.40 19.09
N ASP A 8 18.46 18.23 18.68
CA ASP A 8 19.83 17.83 18.36
C ASP A 8 20.84 18.46 19.34
N ALA A 9 22.12 18.19 19.15
CA ALA A 9 23.19 18.70 20.02
C ALA A 9 23.32 20.24 20.02
N VAL A 10 22.69 20.93 19.06
CA VAL A 10 22.78 22.38 18.84
C VAL A 10 21.46 23.10 19.17
N GLY A 11 20.36 22.35 19.37
CA GLY A 11 19.09 22.86 19.86
C GLY A 11 17.88 22.24 19.15
N GLU A 12 16.85 23.06 18.94
CA GLU A 12 15.63 22.63 18.25
C GLU A 12 15.83 22.66 16.74
N THR A 13 15.70 21.51 16.08
CA THR A 13 15.70 21.39 14.62
C THR A 13 14.40 20.74 14.13
N PHE A 14 14.19 20.69 12.82
CA PHE A 14 13.00 20.10 12.22
C PHE A 14 13.37 18.98 11.26
N ARG A 15 12.85 17.80 11.54
CA ARG A 15 12.85 16.68 10.60
C ARG A 15 11.69 16.85 9.64
N SER A 16 11.98 16.73 8.35
CA SER A 16 10.95 16.74 7.32
C SER A 16 11.24 15.67 6.28
N ASN A 17 10.18 15.18 5.63
CA ASN A 17 10.30 14.22 4.55
C ASN A 17 9.33 14.58 3.42
N THR A 18 9.77 14.40 2.18
CA THR A 18 8.99 14.58 0.96
C THR A 18 8.83 13.22 0.25
N PRO A 19 7.74 13.02 -0.50
CA PRO A 19 7.58 11.81 -1.30
C PRO A 19 8.78 11.51 -2.22
N ARG A 20 9.42 12.57 -2.78
CA ARG A 20 10.61 12.40 -3.63
C ARG A 20 11.81 11.84 -2.85
N GLN A 21 12.06 12.34 -1.64
CA GLN A 21 13.14 11.82 -0.80
C GLN A 21 12.95 10.33 -0.46
N THR A 22 11.72 9.88 -0.26
CA THR A 22 11.43 8.44 -0.08
C THR A 22 11.78 7.65 -1.34
N VAL A 23 11.36 8.09 -2.53
CA VAL A 23 11.71 7.40 -3.78
C VAL A 23 13.23 7.39 -4.01
N ASP A 24 13.91 8.51 -3.75
CA ASP A 24 15.36 8.61 -3.90
C ASP A 24 16.11 7.71 -2.90
N PHE A 25 15.58 7.52 -1.69
CA PHE A 25 16.10 6.56 -0.71
C PHE A 25 16.10 5.14 -1.29
N TYR A 26 14.95 4.67 -1.80
CA TYR A 26 14.86 3.34 -2.43
C TYR A 26 15.68 3.25 -3.71
N HIS A 27 15.78 4.33 -4.50
CA HIS A 27 16.63 4.35 -5.68
C HIS A 27 18.10 4.10 -5.30
N LYS A 28 18.59 4.73 -4.22
CA LYS A 28 19.95 4.51 -3.71
C LYS A 28 20.13 3.10 -3.15
N LEU A 29 19.11 2.56 -2.48
CA LEU A 29 19.12 1.23 -1.87
C LEU A 29 19.54 0.12 -2.84
N GLN A 30 19.15 0.20 -4.12
CA GLN A 30 19.53 -0.82 -5.11
C GLN A 30 21.06 -0.94 -5.30
N PHE A 31 21.77 0.20 -5.23
CA PHE A 31 23.22 0.22 -5.44
C PHE A 31 23.93 -0.37 -4.22
N GLU A 32 23.45 -0.06 -3.02
CA GLU A 32 23.97 -0.63 -1.78
C GLU A 32 23.72 -2.14 -1.70
N LEU A 33 22.52 -2.60 -2.10
CA LEU A 33 22.21 -4.02 -2.20
C LEU A 33 23.13 -4.73 -3.20
N LYS A 34 23.33 -4.13 -4.38
CA LYS A 34 24.24 -4.68 -5.38
C LYS A 34 25.68 -4.74 -4.85
N ALA A 35 26.18 -3.67 -4.23
CA ALA A 35 27.51 -3.64 -3.66
C ALA A 35 27.69 -4.71 -2.56
N CYS A 36 26.69 -4.88 -1.69
CA CYS A 36 26.66 -5.93 -0.67
C CYS A 36 26.70 -7.35 -1.27
N MET A 37 25.93 -7.58 -2.35
CA MET A 37 25.91 -8.87 -3.05
C MET A 37 27.20 -9.17 -3.81
N ASP A 38 27.80 -8.15 -4.44
CA ASP A 38 29.05 -8.29 -5.18
C ASP A 38 30.26 -8.48 -4.26
N ALA A 39 30.21 -7.97 -3.02
CA ALA A 39 31.26 -8.16 -2.02
C ALA A 39 31.37 -9.62 -1.53
N ASN A 40 30.25 -10.36 -1.53
CA ASN A 40 30.23 -11.78 -1.13
C ASN A 40 29.23 -12.61 -1.95
N PRO A 41 29.50 -12.84 -3.25
CA PRO A 41 28.53 -13.41 -4.18
C PRO A 41 28.16 -14.87 -3.84
N SER A 42 29.06 -15.61 -3.18
CA SER A 42 28.83 -17.00 -2.78
C SER A 42 27.74 -17.16 -1.73
N SER A 43 27.44 -16.12 -0.95
CA SER A 43 26.37 -16.17 0.06
C SER A 43 24.97 -16.06 -0.54
N TYR A 44 24.83 -15.64 -1.80
CA TYR A 44 23.55 -15.33 -2.42
C TYR A 44 23.10 -16.39 -3.42
N ARG A 45 21.85 -16.83 -3.27
CA ARG A 45 21.15 -17.67 -4.24
C ARG A 45 20.68 -16.86 -5.45
N TYR A 46 20.19 -15.65 -5.20
CA TYR A 46 19.77 -14.70 -6.24
C TYR A 46 20.56 -13.41 -6.08
N ARG A 47 20.98 -12.82 -7.20
CA ARG A 47 21.76 -11.57 -7.22
C ARG A 47 21.13 -10.56 -8.16
N ILE A 48 21.34 -9.29 -7.86
CA ILE A 48 20.91 -8.17 -8.70
C ILE A 48 21.93 -8.00 -9.84
N VAL A 49 21.49 -8.26 -11.09
CA VAL A 49 22.34 -8.18 -12.30
C VAL A 49 22.12 -6.87 -13.08
N GLY A 50 21.03 -6.15 -12.82
CA GLY A 50 20.68 -4.88 -13.49
C GLY A 50 20.01 -3.88 -12.56
N HIS A 51 19.28 -2.93 -13.15
CA HIS A 51 18.47 -1.95 -12.42
C HIS A 51 17.03 -2.43 -12.32
N ALA A 52 16.34 -2.00 -11.26
CA ALA A 52 14.90 -2.20 -11.17
C ALA A 52 14.19 -1.40 -12.27
N GLU A 53 13.27 -2.05 -12.98
CA GLU A 53 12.45 -1.46 -14.03
C GLU A 53 11.03 -1.18 -13.51
N PRO A 54 10.34 -0.16 -14.06
CA PRO A 54 8.94 0.07 -13.73
C PRO A 54 8.02 -1.08 -14.15
N PRO A 55 6.87 -1.23 -13.48
CA PRO A 55 5.74 -1.94 -14.07
C PRO A 55 5.39 -1.33 -15.44
N PRO A 56 5.14 -2.13 -16.51
CA PRO A 56 5.08 -1.62 -17.88
C PRO A 56 4.17 -0.40 -18.07
N ALA A 57 2.96 -0.46 -17.51
CA ALA A 57 1.98 0.63 -17.59
C ALA A 57 2.51 1.94 -16.98
N LEU A 58 3.12 1.86 -15.80
CA LEU A 58 3.74 3.02 -15.16
C LEU A 58 4.97 3.49 -15.93
N GLY A 59 5.77 2.58 -16.48
CA GLY A 59 6.93 2.92 -17.31
C GLY A 59 6.54 3.84 -18.47
N TRP A 60 5.52 3.45 -19.25
CA TRP A 60 5.01 4.24 -20.37
C TRP A 60 4.39 5.58 -19.93
N PHE A 61 3.69 5.59 -18.80
CA PHE A 61 3.15 6.84 -18.25
C PHE A 61 4.25 7.82 -17.86
N TYR A 62 5.27 7.37 -17.12
CA TYR A 62 6.34 8.26 -16.63
C TYR A 62 7.31 8.68 -17.74
N GLU A 63 7.53 7.83 -18.74
CA GLU A 63 8.24 8.19 -19.97
C GLU A 63 7.57 9.40 -20.65
N ALA A 64 6.24 9.33 -20.85
CA ALA A 64 5.48 10.41 -21.47
C ALA A 64 5.27 11.63 -20.55
N PHE A 65 5.22 11.43 -19.24
CA PHE A 65 5.13 12.51 -18.25
C PHE A 65 6.38 13.41 -18.25
N GLY A 66 7.54 12.85 -18.64
CA GLY A 66 8.77 13.62 -18.88
C GLY A 66 9.68 13.77 -17.66
N GLU A 67 9.62 12.85 -16.69
CA GLU A 67 10.50 12.87 -15.51
C GLU A 67 11.20 11.53 -15.29
N ALA A 68 12.47 11.57 -14.88
CA ALA A 68 13.22 10.37 -14.51
C ALA A 68 12.96 9.95 -13.06
N TRP A 69 12.72 8.65 -12.86
CA TRP A 69 12.33 8.05 -11.59
C TRP A 69 13.12 6.79 -11.28
N GLY A 70 13.43 6.58 -10.00
CA GLY A 70 13.92 5.30 -9.51
C GLY A 70 12.78 4.31 -9.26
N TRP A 71 13.02 3.03 -9.54
CA TRP A 71 11.99 1.98 -9.56
C TRP A 71 12.28 0.80 -8.62
N THR A 72 13.24 0.94 -7.69
CA THR A 72 13.46 -0.08 -6.64
C THR A 72 12.24 -0.28 -5.74
N VAL A 73 11.34 0.71 -5.68
CA VAL A 73 10.05 0.64 -5.01
C VAL A 73 8.96 1.07 -5.98
N ASP A 74 7.93 0.25 -6.16
CA ASP A 74 6.78 0.65 -7.00
C ASP A 74 5.88 1.60 -6.22
N GLN A 75 5.49 1.16 -5.02
CA GLN A 75 4.59 1.87 -4.12
C GLN A 75 5.12 1.89 -2.68
N PHE A 76 4.82 2.95 -1.95
CA PHE A 76 5.16 3.10 -0.53
C PHE A 76 3.98 3.64 0.26
N VAL A 77 3.86 3.17 1.50
CA VAL A 77 2.92 3.73 2.48
C VAL A 77 3.52 4.98 3.10
N ALA A 78 2.69 6.00 3.28
CA ALA A 78 3.07 7.25 3.91
C ALA A 78 1.98 7.72 4.87
N PHE A 79 2.39 8.18 6.05
CA PHE A 79 1.50 8.74 7.08
C PHE A 79 2.09 10.01 7.68
N PRO A 80 1.27 10.85 8.35
CA PRO A 80 1.77 12.02 9.05
C PRO A 80 2.79 11.71 10.15
N PHE A 81 3.83 12.55 10.26
CA PHE A 81 4.65 12.60 11.47
C PHE A 81 3.84 13.05 12.70
N ASN A 82 4.46 13.04 13.89
CA ASN A 82 4.01 13.89 14.99
C ASN A 82 4.29 15.37 14.63
N ASP A 83 3.57 15.84 13.61
CA ASP A 83 3.74 17.14 13.01
C ASP A 83 3.45 18.24 14.03
N TYR A 84 4.18 19.36 13.98
CA TYR A 84 3.93 20.48 14.90
C TYR A 84 2.51 21.07 14.79
N ARG A 85 1.78 20.79 13.70
CA ARG A 85 0.38 21.15 13.48
C ARG A 85 -0.60 20.03 13.82
N ALA A 86 -0.14 18.89 14.33
CA ALA A 86 -1.02 17.77 14.69
C ALA A 86 -2.11 18.22 15.66
N TYR A 87 -1.80 19.06 16.64
CA TYR A 87 -2.75 19.49 17.67
C TYR A 87 -3.23 20.93 17.47
N SER A 88 -3.11 21.49 16.26
CA SER A 88 -3.54 22.88 15.96
C SER A 88 -4.98 22.96 15.44
N THR A 89 -5.69 21.84 15.37
CA THR A 89 -7.08 21.74 14.92
C THR A 89 -7.86 20.80 15.83
N THR A 90 -9.18 20.87 15.75
CA THR A 90 -10.08 19.85 16.29
C THR A 90 -10.91 19.32 15.11
N PRO A 91 -10.81 18.03 14.76
CA PRO A 91 -9.97 17.01 15.39
C PRO A 91 -8.48 17.24 15.17
N SER A 92 -7.67 16.67 16.05
CA SER A 92 -6.21 16.58 15.89
C SER A 92 -5.88 15.80 14.62
N PHE A 93 -4.71 16.08 14.05
CA PHE A 93 -4.16 15.56 12.80
C PHE A 93 -4.90 15.96 11.52
N MET A 94 -5.99 16.76 11.57
CA MET A 94 -6.73 17.16 10.36
C MET A 94 -5.84 17.81 9.29
N ILE A 95 -5.00 18.79 9.67
CA ILE A 95 -4.08 19.45 8.74
C ILE A 95 -3.03 18.47 8.17
N PRO A 96 -2.29 17.70 9.00
CA PRO A 96 -1.36 16.70 8.48
C PRO A 96 -2.01 15.63 7.59
N ASN A 97 -3.24 15.19 7.90
CA ASN A 97 -4.01 14.26 7.08
C ASN A 97 -4.28 14.84 5.70
N ASP A 98 -4.79 16.08 5.62
CA ASP A 98 -5.03 16.76 4.35
C ASP A 98 -3.76 16.89 3.51
N MET A 99 -2.60 17.12 4.16
CA MET A 99 -1.31 17.17 3.50
C MET A 99 -0.91 15.82 2.90
N VAL A 100 -1.09 14.72 3.63
CA VAL A 100 -0.77 13.37 3.14
C VAL A 100 -1.73 12.96 2.03
N LEU A 101 -3.04 13.12 2.23
CA LEU A 101 -4.07 12.78 1.26
C LEU A 101 -3.90 13.55 -0.05
N ARG A 102 -3.66 14.87 0.02
CA ARG A 102 -3.37 15.66 -1.17
C ARG A 102 -2.16 15.10 -1.93
N ARG A 103 -1.09 14.74 -1.23
CA ARG A 103 0.12 14.22 -1.89
C ARG A 103 -0.07 12.81 -2.46
N SER A 104 -0.85 11.95 -1.81
CA SER A 104 -1.17 10.60 -2.31
C SER A 104 -2.19 10.61 -3.44
N LEU A 105 -2.83 11.74 -3.73
CA LEU A 105 -3.87 11.86 -4.77
C LEU A 105 -3.50 12.86 -5.87
N THR A 106 -2.26 13.34 -5.89
CA THR A 106 -1.78 14.24 -6.95
C THR A 106 -0.55 13.67 -7.62
N LEU A 107 -0.49 13.83 -8.94
CA LEU A 107 0.68 13.49 -9.73
C LEU A 107 1.91 14.32 -9.31
N PRO A 108 3.12 13.76 -9.39
CA PRO A 108 3.44 12.44 -9.93
C PRO A 108 3.34 11.29 -8.91
N PHE A 109 2.88 11.52 -7.68
CA PHE A 109 2.98 10.52 -6.61
C PHE A 109 1.75 9.64 -6.44
N SER A 110 0.59 10.04 -6.97
CA SER A 110 -0.65 9.27 -6.77
C SER A 110 -0.63 7.79 -7.18
N PRO A 111 0.13 7.34 -8.20
CA PRO A 111 0.21 5.90 -8.48
C PRO A 111 1.18 5.15 -7.55
N ARG A 112 1.99 5.87 -6.77
CA ARG A 112 3.10 5.32 -5.97
C ARG A 112 2.96 5.52 -4.45
N MET A 113 2.21 6.53 -4.01
CA MET A 113 2.11 6.89 -2.59
C MET A 113 0.74 6.47 -2.04
N LEU A 114 0.74 5.55 -1.09
CA LEU A 114 -0.45 5.06 -0.40
C LEU A 114 -0.61 5.83 0.93
N GLY A 115 -1.54 6.79 0.95
CA GLY A 115 -1.74 7.71 2.07
C GLY A 115 -2.49 7.07 3.24
N PHE A 116 -1.81 6.85 4.36
CA PHE A 116 -2.40 6.51 5.64
C PHE A 116 -2.62 7.80 6.45
N VAL A 117 -3.69 7.85 7.22
CA VAL A 117 -4.04 9.00 8.06
C VAL A 117 -3.80 8.70 9.53
N ARG A 118 -3.81 9.73 10.37
CA ARG A 118 -3.71 9.62 11.83
C ARG A 118 -4.85 10.36 12.47
N VAL A 119 -5.28 9.91 13.64
CA VAL A 119 -6.19 10.64 14.53
C VAL A 119 -5.70 10.49 15.95
N ASP A 120 -6.11 11.39 16.83
CA ASP A 120 -5.91 11.21 18.27
C ASP A 120 -7.17 10.61 18.89
N PRO A 121 -7.13 9.39 19.46
CA PRO A 121 -8.29 8.80 20.11
C PRO A 121 -8.88 9.66 21.22
N HIS A 122 -8.09 10.51 21.88
CA HIS A 122 -8.58 11.40 22.94
C HIS A 122 -9.57 12.46 22.45
N ASP A 123 -9.66 12.70 21.14
CA ASP A 123 -10.67 13.58 20.54
C ASP A 123 -12.08 12.93 20.45
N GLY A 124 -12.23 11.66 20.88
CA GLY A 124 -13.51 10.95 20.95
C GLY A 124 -14.25 10.91 19.60
N ASP A 125 -15.51 11.34 19.59
CA ASP A 125 -16.36 11.35 18.39
C ASP A 125 -15.73 12.17 17.23
N ALA A 126 -14.94 13.20 17.52
CA ALA A 126 -14.27 13.98 16.48
C ALA A 126 -13.17 13.16 15.78
N ALA A 127 -12.48 12.27 16.48
CA ALA A 127 -11.53 11.33 15.89
C ALA A 127 -12.24 10.34 14.95
N VAL A 128 -13.39 9.82 15.38
CA VAL A 128 -14.24 8.91 14.58
C VAL A 128 -14.69 9.59 13.29
N MET A 129 -15.23 10.80 13.37
CA MET A 129 -15.64 11.58 12.19
C MET A 129 -14.47 11.86 11.24
N GLU A 130 -13.26 12.09 11.78
CA GLU A 130 -12.07 12.31 10.95
C GLU A 130 -11.64 11.06 10.18
N VAL A 131 -11.75 9.87 10.79
CA VAL A 131 -11.51 8.60 10.08
C VAL A 131 -12.47 8.45 8.91
N GLU A 132 -13.75 8.75 9.09
CA GLU A 132 -14.77 8.66 8.03
C GLU A 132 -14.54 9.69 6.92
N ARG A 133 -14.23 10.94 7.29
CA ARG A 133 -13.89 12.01 6.34
C ARG A 133 -12.67 11.62 5.51
N CYS A 134 -11.60 11.17 6.16
CA CYS A 134 -10.36 10.76 5.51
C CYS A 134 -10.57 9.53 4.60
N THR A 135 -11.37 8.56 5.03
CA THR A 135 -11.76 7.41 4.20
C THR A 135 -12.45 7.90 2.93
N SER A 136 -13.44 8.77 3.06
CA SER A 136 -14.18 9.34 1.93
C SER A 136 -13.29 10.17 1.00
N ALA A 137 -12.27 10.80 1.55
CA ALA A 137 -11.26 11.56 0.82
C ALA A 137 -10.18 10.70 0.15
N GLY A 138 -10.14 9.38 0.41
CA GLY A 138 -9.25 8.44 -0.27
C GLY A 138 -8.11 7.86 0.59
N ALA A 139 -8.20 7.93 1.92
CA ALA A 139 -7.25 7.26 2.81
C ALA A 139 -7.16 5.76 2.52
N ARG A 140 -5.95 5.22 2.63
CA ARG A 140 -5.61 3.82 2.35
C ARG A 140 -5.30 3.01 3.61
N GLY A 141 -5.26 3.67 4.77
CA GLY A 141 -5.03 3.04 6.07
C GLY A 141 -5.08 4.07 7.20
N LEU A 142 -5.10 3.58 8.45
CA LEU A 142 -4.97 4.37 9.66
C LEU A 142 -3.64 4.03 10.35
N LYS A 143 -2.93 5.03 10.84
CA LYS A 143 -1.76 4.89 11.72
C LYS A 143 -2.13 5.42 13.11
N LEU A 144 -1.78 4.67 14.13
CA LEU A 144 -1.90 5.04 15.54
C LEU A 144 -0.53 4.93 16.20
N HIS A 145 -0.23 5.80 17.15
CA HIS A 145 1.04 5.84 17.84
C HIS A 145 0.85 6.02 19.35
N PRO A 146 0.63 4.93 20.11
CA PRO A 146 0.30 4.99 21.54
C PRO A 146 1.29 5.82 22.37
N ILE A 147 2.60 5.69 22.11
CA ILE A 147 3.63 6.45 22.83
C ILE A 147 3.57 7.95 22.50
N SER A 148 3.72 8.34 21.24
CA SER A 148 3.77 9.75 20.83
C SER A 148 2.44 10.51 20.97
N GLN A 149 1.34 9.79 21.15
CA GLN A 149 0.00 10.34 21.38
C GLN A 149 -0.48 10.08 22.83
N ASN A 150 0.40 9.61 23.71
CA ASN A 150 0.17 9.45 25.15
C ASN A 150 -1.07 8.60 25.54
N PHE A 151 -1.36 7.53 24.80
CA PHE A 151 -2.43 6.57 25.15
C PHE A 151 -1.89 5.13 25.33
N LEU A 152 -0.61 4.98 25.68
CA LEU A 152 0.03 3.67 25.88
C LEU A 152 -0.72 2.80 26.89
N ASP A 153 -1.14 3.38 28.02
CA ASP A 153 -1.89 2.69 29.08
C ASP A 153 -3.40 2.60 28.79
N GLU A 154 -3.84 3.10 27.63
CA GLU A 154 -5.25 3.27 27.26
C GLU A 154 -5.58 2.60 25.92
N ILE A 155 -4.73 1.70 25.41
CA ILE A 155 -4.93 1.01 24.11
C ILE A 155 -6.27 0.27 24.06
N ASN A 156 -6.74 -0.27 25.19
CA ASN A 156 -8.01 -0.98 25.33
C ASN A 156 -9.20 -0.08 25.73
N SER A 157 -9.01 1.24 25.74
CA SER A 157 -10.07 2.20 26.06
C SER A 157 -11.21 2.15 25.05
N LYS A 158 -12.34 2.76 25.42
CA LYS A 158 -13.51 2.84 24.55
C LYS A 158 -13.18 3.66 23.29
N GLU A 159 -12.47 4.76 23.47
CA GLU A 159 -12.15 5.74 22.44
C GLU A 159 -11.22 5.15 21.37
N VAL A 160 -10.17 4.44 21.79
CA VAL A 160 -9.27 3.73 20.85
C VAL A 160 -10.05 2.66 20.09
N ARG A 161 -10.90 1.91 20.78
CA ARG A 161 -11.72 0.86 20.16
C ARG A 161 -12.69 1.43 19.14
N GLU A 162 -13.35 2.55 19.41
CA GLU A 162 -14.27 3.21 18.47
C GLU A 162 -13.55 3.70 17.21
N VAL A 163 -12.38 4.32 17.35
CA VAL A 163 -11.53 4.72 16.22
C VAL A 163 -11.13 3.51 15.36
N VAL A 164 -10.65 2.44 16.00
CA VAL A 164 -10.17 1.25 15.30
C VAL A 164 -11.34 0.50 14.65
N ALA A 165 -12.47 0.35 15.33
CA ALA A 165 -13.68 -0.24 14.78
C ALA A 165 -14.18 0.55 13.56
N THR A 166 -14.14 1.88 13.61
CA THR A 166 -14.52 2.76 12.50
C THR A 166 -13.60 2.56 11.31
N ALA A 167 -12.28 2.56 11.51
CA ALA A 167 -11.31 2.29 10.46
C ALA A 167 -11.52 0.91 9.84
N VAL A 168 -11.72 -0.12 10.66
CA VAL A 168 -11.98 -1.50 10.22
C VAL A 168 -13.27 -1.62 9.42
N ASN A 169 -14.36 -0.97 9.86
CA ASN A 169 -15.65 -1.00 9.17
C ASN A 169 -15.61 -0.30 7.80
N ASN A 170 -14.88 0.81 7.71
CA ASN A 170 -14.54 1.47 6.46
C ASN A 170 -13.52 0.67 5.63
N GLY A 171 -12.83 -0.23 6.30
CA GLY A 171 -11.93 -1.22 5.74
C GLY A 171 -10.55 -0.71 5.39
N LEU A 172 -10.10 0.24 6.20
CA LEU A 172 -8.72 0.62 6.33
C LEU A 172 -7.98 -0.43 7.18
N PRO A 173 -6.78 -0.90 6.78
CA PRO A 173 -5.87 -1.53 7.71
C PRO A 173 -5.41 -0.52 8.77
N VAL A 174 -5.13 -0.99 9.98
CA VAL A 174 -4.68 -0.15 11.10
C VAL A 174 -3.25 -0.53 11.48
N LEU A 175 -2.31 0.40 11.34
CA LEU A 175 -0.93 0.24 11.77
C LEU A 175 -0.75 0.90 13.14
N PHE A 176 -0.31 0.13 14.13
CA PHE A 176 0.09 0.67 15.44
C PHE A 176 1.61 0.84 15.49
N ASP A 177 2.08 1.93 16.09
CA ASP A 177 3.44 1.97 16.60
C ASP A 177 3.55 0.99 17.75
N CYS A 178 4.45 0.01 17.64
CA CYS A 178 4.55 -1.07 18.60
C CYS A 178 6.02 -1.35 18.89
N ARG A 179 6.63 -0.57 19.80
CA ARG A 179 8.05 -0.73 20.16
C ARG A 179 8.32 -1.77 21.23
N TYR A 180 7.29 -2.19 21.96
CA TYR A 180 7.41 -3.08 23.12
C TYR A 180 6.45 -4.25 22.97
N TYR A 181 6.82 -5.42 23.50
CA TYR A 181 5.94 -6.58 23.49
C TYR A 181 4.66 -6.38 24.31
N ALA A 182 4.72 -5.69 25.45
CA ALA A 182 3.52 -5.39 26.24
C ALA A 182 2.47 -4.63 25.42
N THR A 183 2.91 -3.67 24.59
CA THR A 183 2.04 -2.97 23.63
C THR A 183 1.42 -3.93 22.61
N ALA A 184 2.16 -4.95 22.16
CA ALA A 184 1.62 -5.97 21.27
C ALA A 184 0.54 -6.83 21.96
N GLU A 185 0.71 -7.13 23.25
CA GLU A 185 -0.32 -7.83 24.06
C GLU A 185 -1.60 -6.99 24.15
N ASP A 186 -1.49 -5.70 24.47
CA ASP A 186 -2.65 -4.80 24.54
C ASP A 186 -3.36 -4.69 23.18
N ILE A 187 -2.60 -4.57 22.08
CA ILE A 187 -3.16 -4.54 20.71
C ILE A 187 -3.83 -5.88 20.38
N TYR A 188 -3.26 -7.01 20.82
CA TYR A 188 -3.86 -8.33 20.60
C TYR A 188 -5.21 -8.45 21.34
N GLU A 189 -5.28 -8.01 22.60
CA GLU A 189 -6.53 -7.95 23.37
C GLU A 189 -7.58 -7.06 22.69
N LEU A 190 -7.18 -5.87 22.24
CA LEU A 190 -8.03 -4.98 21.46
C LEU A 190 -8.58 -5.69 20.22
N VAL A 191 -7.73 -6.36 19.44
CA VAL A 191 -8.14 -7.12 18.25
C VAL A 191 -9.14 -8.21 18.60
N GLN A 192 -8.97 -8.93 19.72
CA GLN A 192 -9.94 -9.94 20.15
C GLN A 192 -11.29 -9.32 20.47
N SER A 193 -11.32 -8.19 21.19
CA SER A 193 -12.56 -7.50 21.55
C SER A 193 -13.34 -7.02 20.31
N LEU A 194 -12.64 -6.52 19.30
CA LEU A 194 -13.24 -5.99 18.07
C LEU A 194 -14.01 -7.03 17.27
N ARG A 195 -13.64 -8.33 17.34
CA ARG A 195 -14.23 -9.40 16.52
C ARG A 195 -15.75 -9.49 16.64
N GLY A 196 -16.30 -9.17 17.81
CA GLY A 196 -17.75 -9.15 18.06
C GLY A 196 -18.44 -7.88 17.56
N GLU A 197 -17.71 -6.77 17.49
CA GLU A 197 -18.25 -5.42 17.30
C GLU A 197 -18.21 -4.98 15.82
N VAL A 198 -17.16 -5.38 15.08
CA VAL A 198 -16.97 -4.92 13.69
C VAL A 198 -17.77 -5.75 12.68
N LYS A 199 -18.26 -5.07 11.64
CA LYS A 199 -18.98 -5.67 10.51
C LYS A 199 -18.04 -6.51 9.63
N ARG A 200 -16.81 -6.03 9.40
CA ARG A 200 -15.80 -6.72 8.57
C ARG A 200 -15.02 -7.75 9.38
N LYS A 201 -14.94 -8.99 8.87
CA LYS A 201 -14.16 -10.07 9.51
C LYS A 201 -12.78 -10.27 8.87
N ASP A 202 -12.52 -9.59 7.76
CA ASP A 202 -11.32 -9.65 6.94
C ASP A 202 -10.51 -8.34 7.06
N PHE A 203 -10.26 -7.91 8.30
CA PHE A 203 -9.49 -6.72 8.61
C PHE A 203 -8.03 -7.03 8.92
N ALA A 204 -7.19 -6.00 8.96
CA ALA A 204 -5.78 -6.14 9.26
C ALA A 204 -5.35 -5.08 10.28
N VAL A 205 -4.67 -5.54 11.32
CA VAL A 205 -3.95 -4.73 12.29
C VAL A 205 -2.46 -5.07 12.16
N VAL A 206 -1.63 -4.06 12.02
CA VAL A 206 -0.18 -4.21 11.81
C VAL A 206 0.56 -3.72 13.04
N LEU A 207 1.44 -4.56 13.57
CA LEU A 207 2.37 -4.23 14.64
C LEU A 207 3.62 -3.60 14.01
N GLY A 208 3.76 -2.28 14.13
CA GLY A 208 4.96 -1.55 13.72
C GLY A 208 6.19 -2.13 14.40
N HIS A 209 7.29 -2.27 13.67
CA HIS A 209 8.55 -2.86 14.15
C HIS A 209 8.46 -4.28 14.72
N SER A 210 7.30 -4.95 14.57
CA SER A 210 7.05 -6.26 15.17
C SER A 210 7.47 -6.32 16.65
N SER A 211 7.11 -5.28 17.44
CA SER A 211 7.42 -5.15 18.88
C SER A 211 8.90 -5.05 19.27
N MET A 212 9.84 -5.05 18.32
CA MET A 212 11.30 -5.08 18.53
C MET A 212 11.81 -6.17 19.49
N GLU A 213 11.03 -7.22 19.76
CA GLU A 213 11.35 -8.30 20.72
C GLU A 213 11.38 -9.66 20.02
N TYR A 214 12.22 -9.80 19.00
CA TYR A 214 12.21 -10.94 18.07
C TYR A 214 12.56 -12.30 18.70
N THR A 215 13.15 -12.34 19.88
CA THR A 215 13.45 -13.61 20.58
C THR A 215 12.27 -14.15 21.38
N ARG A 216 11.24 -13.33 21.62
CA ARG A 216 10.13 -13.64 22.52
C ARG A 216 9.08 -14.50 21.82
N SER A 217 8.78 -15.68 22.38
CA SER A 217 7.81 -16.63 21.80
C SER A 217 6.40 -16.04 21.67
N GLY A 218 5.97 -15.26 22.67
CA GLY A 218 4.64 -14.65 22.70
C GLY A 218 4.34 -13.75 21.49
N LEU A 219 5.36 -13.12 20.90
CA LEU A 219 5.17 -12.33 19.67
C LEU A 219 4.62 -13.20 18.54
N TYR A 220 5.15 -14.42 18.42
CA TYR A 220 4.73 -15.36 17.38
C TYR A 220 3.35 -15.95 17.67
N ASP A 221 2.97 -16.10 18.94
CA ASP A 221 1.61 -16.46 19.32
C ASP A 221 0.60 -15.38 18.88
N ILE A 222 0.95 -14.10 19.06
CA ILE A 222 0.15 -12.97 18.57
C ILE A 222 0.08 -12.95 17.04
N LEU A 223 1.21 -13.10 16.34
CA LEU A 223 1.26 -13.08 14.88
C LEU A 223 0.53 -14.25 14.21
N ARG A 224 0.24 -15.35 14.92
CA ARG A 224 -0.64 -16.42 14.41
C ARG A 224 -2.05 -15.90 14.13
N ASP A 225 -2.52 -14.88 14.84
CA ASP A 225 -3.85 -14.31 14.65
C ASP A 225 -4.07 -13.89 13.18
N PRO A 226 -5.14 -14.34 12.50
CA PRO A 226 -5.36 -14.10 11.07
C PRO A 226 -5.51 -12.61 10.69
N ASN A 227 -5.79 -11.75 11.66
CA ASN A 227 -5.96 -10.32 11.46
C ASN A 227 -4.75 -9.49 11.92
N ILE A 228 -3.70 -10.12 12.45
CA ILE A 228 -2.48 -9.43 12.89
C ILE A 228 -1.29 -9.74 11.99
N TYR A 229 -0.54 -8.69 11.67
CA TYR A 229 0.65 -8.70 10.83
C TYR A 229 1.79 -7.97 11.54
N GLY A 230 3.04 -8.34 11.23
CA GLY A 230 4.24 -7.65 11.68
C GLY A 230 4.83 -6.80 10.56
N ASP A 231 5.21 -5.56 10.87
CA ASP A 231 6.06 -4.74 10.01
C ASP A 231 7.55 -4.95 10.37
N THR A 232 8.43 -4.88 9.36
CA THR A 232 9.86 -5.18 9.53
C THR A 232 10.72 -3.95 9.79
N SER A 233 10.14 -2.76 9.89
CA SER A 233 10.94 -1.56 10.10
C SER A 233 11.71 -1.65 11.42
N GLY A 234 13.01 -1.36 11.38
CA GLY A 234 13.91 -1.48 12.53
C GLY A 234 14.55 -2.85 12.75
N VAL A 235 14.07 -3.92 12.10
CA VAL A 235 14.74 -5.24 12.06
C VAL A 235 16.04 -5.11 11.25
N ARG A 236 17.19 -5.43 11.85
CA ARG A 236 18.54 -5.22 11.26
C ARG A 236 19.58 -6.20 11.79
N GLY A 237 20.71 -6.33 11.09
CA GLY A 237 21.78 -7.26 11.46
C GLY A 237 21.27 -8.68 11.71
N ASP A 238 21.77 -9.30 12.79
CA ASP A 238 21.42 -10.69 13.14
C ASP A 238 19.94 -10.87 13.51
N ASP A 239 19.24 -9.80 13.92
CA ASP A 239 17.81 -9.86 14.24
C ASP A 239 16.96 -10.27 13.04
N VAL A 240 17.40 -9.97 11.81
CA VAL A 240 16.71 -10.41 10.58
C VAL A 240 16.57 -11.93 10.56
N GLN A 241 17.67 -12.64 10.85
CA GLN A 241 17.71 -14.10 10.81
C GLN A 241 16.93 -14.70 11.97
N VAL A 242 17.08 -14.11 13.17
CA VAL A 242 16.36 -14.55 14.38
C VAL A 242 14.85 -14.43 14.16
N PHE A 243 14.41 -13.26 13.68
CA PHE A 243 12.99 -12.98 13.47
C PHE A 243 12.36 -13.93 12.46
N LEU A 244 12.94 -14.06 11.26
CA LEU A 244 12.36 -14.89 10.21
C LEU A 244 12.39 -16.38 10.55
N ARG A 245 13.45 -16.85 11.25
CA ARG A 245 13.53 -18.24 11.74
C ARG A 245 12.47 -18.53 12.78
N LYS A 246 12.34 -17.69 13.79
CA LYS A 246 11.31 -17.88 14.81
C LYS A 246 9.91 -17.78 14.21
N LEU A 247 9.69 -16.91 13.22
CA LEU A 247 8.40 -16.86 12.52
C LEU A 247 8.11 -18.17 11.79
N ARG A 248 9.09 -18.71 11.07
CA ARG A 248 9.00 -20.00 10.37
C ARG A 248 8.75 -21.17 11.34
N ASP A 249 9.46 -21.20 12.45
CA ASP A 249 9.38 -22.28 13.45
C ASP A 249 8.05 -22.28 14.21
N ASN A 250 7.45 -21.10 14.42
CA ASN A 250 6.24 -20.96 15.22
C ASN A 250 4.97 -20.85 14.38
N ILE A 251 5.06 -20.47 13.11
CA ILE A 251 3.90 -20.34 12.22
C ILE A 251 4.13 -21.34 11.08
N GLU A 252 3.60 -22.55 11.26
CA GLU A 252 3.54 -23.55 10.19
C GLU A 252 2.79 -22.98 8.97
N ASP A 253 3.07 -23.52 7.77
CA ASP A 253 2.46 -23.16 6.49
C ASP A 253 2.06 -21.69 6.30
N ASP A 254 2.73 -21.00 5.37
CA ASP A 254 2.38 -19.61 5.01
C ASP A 254 2.86 -18.53 6.01
N TRP A 255 3.85 -18.84 6.85
CA TRP A 255 4.55 -17.90 7.76
C TRP A 255 4.81 -16.52 7.13
N SER A 256 5.30 -16.50 5.89
CA SER A 256 5.65 -15.29 5.15
C SER A 256 4.48 -14.34 4.94
N ARG A 257 3.22 -14.78 5.04
CA ARG A 257 2.03 -13.91 4.95
C ARG A 257 1.88 -12.93 6.09
N LYS A 258 2.52 -13.19 7.22
CA LYS A 258 2.36 -12.37 8.42
C LYS A 258 3.21 -11.11 8.40
N ILE A 259 4.16 -10.99 7.47
CA ILE A 259 5.18 -9.96 7.53
C ILE A 259 5.08 -9.00 6.35
N LEU A 260 5.21 -7.71 6.64
CA LEU A 260 5.18 -6.59 5.71
C LEU A 260 6.55 -5.92 5.73
N PHE A 261 7.20 -5.82 4.58
CA PHE A 261 8.45 -5.07 4.50
C PHE A 261 8.22 -3.59 4.77
N GLY A 262 9.00 -3.03 5.70
CA GLY A 262 8.99 -1.62 6.03
C GLY A 262 10.36 -1.11 6.45
N THR A 263 10.56 0.19 6.29
CA THR A 263 11.82 0.90 6.54
C THR A 263 11.70 2.02 7.55
N ASP A 264 10.47 2.48 7.83
CA ASP A 264 10.18 3.67 8.65
C ASP A 264 11.09 4.87 8.29
N PHE A 265 11.36 5.05 6.99
CA PHE A 265 12.16 6.15 6.51
C PHE A 265 11.46 7.49 6.81
N ASN A 266 12.10 8.46 7.47
CA ASN A 266 13.54 8.64 7.68
C ASN A 266 14.03 8.46 9.13
N TYR A 267 13.34 7.64 9.95
CA TYR A 267 13.81 7.28 11.30
C TYR A 267 14.93 6.24 11.25
N PHE A 268 14.80 5.19 10.43
CA PHE A 268 15.90 4.26 10.15
C PHE A 268 16.65 4.60 8.85
N THR A 269 17.81 4.01 8.72
CA THR A 269 18.80 4.32 7.70
C THR A 269 18.96 3.18 6.70
N MET A 270 19.68 3.46 5.61
CA MET A 270 19.94 2.50 4.53
C MET A 270 20.43 1.12 5.00
N PRO A 271 21.38 1.01 5.96
CA PRO A 271 21.85 -0.29 6.45
C PRO A 271 20.74 -1.21 6.96
N GLN A 272 19.73 -0.68 7.66
CA GLN A 272 18.60 -1.49 8.14
C GLN A 272 17.86 -2.16 6.98
N ALA A 273 17.57 -1.40 5.91
CA ALA A 273 16.90 -1.94 4.73
C ALA A 273 17.80 -2.90 3.94
N VAL A 274 19.11 -2.63 3.86
CA VAL A 274 20.09 -3.50 3.21
C VAL A 274 20.20 -4.84 3.92
N ASP A 275 20.34 -4.85 5.25
CA ASP A 275 20.42 -6.07 6.06
C ASP A 275 19.20 -6.96 5.83
N PHE A 276 18.00 -6.39 5.89
CA PHE A 276 16.77 -7.15 5.72
C PHE A 276 16.63 -7.70 4.30
N LEU A 277 16.77 -6.84 3.28
CA LEU A 277 16.55 -7.23 1.88
C LEU A 277 17.63 -8.20 1.38
N SER A 278 18.90 -7.97 1.72
CA SER A 278 19.99 -8.86 1.31
C SER A 278 19.77 -10.29 1.81
N TYR A 279 19.34 -10.46 3.07
CA TYR A 279 19.09 -11.77 3.66
C TYR A 279 18.06 -12.60 2.86
N LEU A 280 16.98 -11.97 2.35
CA LEU A 280 15.94 -12.65 1.55
C LEU A 280 16.46 -13.33 0.27
N PHE A 281 17.67 -12.97 -0.17
CA PHE A 281 18.30 -13.53 -1.38
C PHE A 281 19.47 -14.48 -1.08
N THR A 282 19.78 -14.72 0.20
CA THR A 282 20.89 -15.61 0.63
C THR A 282 20.54 -17.09 0.49
N TRP A 283 21.54 -17.96 0.30
CA TRP A 283 21.32 -19.41 0.39
C TRP A 283 20.72 -19.84 1.72
N GLU A 284 21.15 -19.21 2.82
CA GLU A 284 20.62 -19.47 4.16
C GLU A 284 19.10 -19.29 4.24
N PHE A 285 18.55 -18.22 3.65
CA PHE A 285 17.11 -18.01 3.64
C PHE A 285 16.36 -19.15 2.95
N TYR A 286 16.86 -19.65 1.82
CA TYR A 286 16.19 -20.73 1.09
C TYR A 286 16.43 -22.11 1.69
N GLU A 287 17.61 -22.37 2.25
CA GLU A 287 18.00 -23.70 2.73
C GLU A 287 17.62 -23.93 4.20
N LYS A 288 17.82 -22.94 5.07
CA LYS A 288 17.52 -23.11 6.51
C LYS A 288 16.05 -22.84 6.84
N LEU A 289 15.39 -21.94 6.13
CA LEU A 289 13.95 -21.65 6.35
C LEU A 289 13.05 -22.44 5.39
N GLU A 290 13.63 -23.15 4.43
CA GLU A 290 12.91 -23.78 3.31
C GLU A 290 12.02 -22.79 2.53
N ALA A 291 12.46 -21.53 2.48
CA ALA A 291 11.71 -20.46 1.85
C ALA A 291 11.69 -20.60 0.32
N LYS A 292 10.71 -19.98 -0.32
CA LYS A 292 10.54 -19.94 -1.78
C LYS A 292 10.55 -18.49 -2.26
N LEU A 293 10.78 -18.29 -3.55
CA LEU A 293 10.72 -16.95 -4.15
C LEU A 293 9.37 -16.24 -3.89
N ARG A 294 8.29 -17.02 -3.83
CA ARG A 294 6.95 -16.53 -3.45
C ARG A 294 6.89 -15.91 -2.05
N ASP A 295 7.71 -16.37 -1.11
CA ASP A 295 7.77 -15.79 0.23
C ASP A 295 8.40 -14.40 0.18
N VAL A 296 9.41 -14.20 -0.68
CA VAL A 296 9.98 -12.88 -0.97
C VAL A 296 8.93 -11.97 -1.62
N GLU A 297 8.21 -12.43 -2.65
CA GLU A 297 7.14 -11.66 -3.30
C GLU A 297 6.06 -11.19 -2.30
N ARG A 298 5.69 -12.05 -1.35
CA ARG A 298 4.72 -11.73 -0.29
C ARG A 298 5.23 -10.67 0.67
N ILE A 299 6.43 -10.89 1.22
CA ILE A 299 7.04 -10.00 2.21
C ILE A 299 7.24 -8.60 1.61
N LEU A 300 7.72 -8.51 0.36
CA LEU A 300 8.05 -7.25 -0.29
C LEU A 300 6.84 -6.49 -0.85
N ALA A 301 5.74 -7.18 -1.20
CA ALA A 301 4.59 -6.52 -1.82
C ALA A 301 3.26 -7.21 -1.54
N GLY A 302 3.19 -8.52 -1.82
CA GLY A 302 1.93 -9.25 -1.89
C GLY A 302 1.06 -9.13 -0.64
N ASN A 303 1.66 -9.13 0.54
CA ASN A 303 0.93 -8.99 1.81
C ASN A 303 0.36 -7.58 1.98
N ALA A 304 1.16 -6.54 1.74
CA ALA A 304 0.73 -5.14 1.86
C ALA A 304 -0.41 -4.83 0.89
N LEU A 305 -0.25 -5.24 -0.37
CA LEU A 305 -1.25 -5.07 -1.41
C LEU A 305 -2.52 -5.91 -1.17
N SER A 306 -2.43 -7.00 -0.41
CA SER A 306 -3.61 -7.81 -0.05
C SER A 306 -4.47 -7.16 1.04
N ILE A 307 -3.86 -6.39 1.96
CA ILE A 307 -4.57 -5.76 3.08
C ILE A 307 -4.97 -4.31 2.79
N ILE A 308 -4.24 -3.62 1.91
CA ILE A 308 -4.55 -2.25 1.48
C ILE A 308 -5.50 -2.32 0.28
N LYS A 309 -6.76 -1.91 0.48
CA LYS A 309 -7.76 -1.91 -0.59
C LYS A 309 -7.37 -0.97 -1.73
N PRO A 310 -7.69 -1.28 -3.00
CA PRO A 310 -7.49 -0.38 -4.13
C PRO A 310 -8.36 0.88 -4.00
N HIS A 311 -7.89 1.99 -4.55
CA HIS A 311 -8.66 3.24 -4.56
C HIS A 311 -9.57 3.26 -5.79
N VAL A 312 -10.81 2.81 -5.59
CA VAL A 312 -11.83 2.75 -6.63
C VAL A 312 -13.06 3.48 -6.14
N LYS A 313 -13.48 4.52 -6.86
CA LYS A 313 -14.82 5.07 -6.68
C LYS A 313 -15.82 4.17 -7.37
N THR A 314 -16.77 3.64 -6.61
CA THR A 314 -17.85 2.83 -7.17
C THR A 314 -18.87 3.73 -7.88
N THR A 315 -19.48 3.20 -8.93
CA THR A 315 -20.62 3.83 -9.60
C THR A 315 -21.78 2.88 -9.77
N SER A 316 -22.96 3.48 -9.91
CA SER A 316 -24.19 2.88 -10.40
C SER A 316 -24.29 2.81 -11.94
N LYS A 317 -23.42 3.50 -12.70
CA LYS A 317 -23.46 3.53 -14.18
C LYS A 317 -22.84 2.27 -14.82
N GLN A 318 -23.40 1.84 -15.94
CA GLN A 318 -22.85 0.74 -16.76
C GLN A 318 -21.51 1.17 -17.39
N GLY A 319 -20.50 0.30 -17.29
CA GLY A 319 -19.23 0.45 -18.01
C GLY A 319 -19.19 -0.37 -19.30
N GLU A 320 -18.08 -0.28 -20.04
CA GLU A 320 -17.83 -1.00 -21.29
C GLU A 320 -16.72 -2.05 -21.08
N THR A 321 -16.95 -3.29 -21.49
CA THR A 321 -15.89 -4.31 -21.50
C THR A 321 -15.28 -4.41 -22.89
N VAL A 322 -13.95 -4.48 -23.00
CA VAL A 322 -13.25 -4.67 -24.28
C VAL A 322 -12.25 -5.81 -24.18
N LYS A 323 -12.50 -6.87 -24.94
CA LYS A 323 -11.56 -8.00 -25.03
C LYS A 323 -10.55 -7.71 -26.13
N LEU A 324 -9.28 -7.64 -25.76
CA LEU A 324 -8.13 -7.41 -26.64
C LEU A 324 -7.26 -8.66 -26.69
N LYS A 325 -7.09 -9.31 -27.84
CA LYS A 325 -6.33 -10.56 -27.91
C LYS A 325 -4.82 -10.31 -28.04
N GLY A 326 -4.01 -11.12 -27.35
CA GLY A 326 -2.56 -11.19 -27.54
C GLY A 326 -1.82 -9.85 -27.36
N GLU A 327 -0.90 -9.55 -28.28
CA GLU A 327 -0.04 -8.36 -28.26
C GLU A 327 -0.80 -7.03 -28.41
N VAL A 328 -2.02 -7.06 -28.99
CA VAL A 328 -2.89 -5.88 -29.11
C VAL A 328 -3.25 -5.31 -27.73
N GLY A 329 -3.41 -6.17 -26.72
CA GLY A 329 -3.66 -5.75 -25.36
C GLY A 329 -2.52 -4.93 -24.75
N ASP A 330 -1.28 -5.40 -24.91
CA ASP A 330 -0.09 -4.72 -24.37
C ASP A 330 0.13 -3.37 -25.08
N LEU A 331 -0.07 -3.32 -26.40
CA LEU A 331 0.04 -2.09 -27.19
C LEU A 331 -1.05 -1.06 -26.85
N PHE A 332 -2.28 -1.52 -26.61
CA PHE A 332 -3.37 -0.65 -26.18
C PHE A 332 -3.06 -0.01 -24.82
N VAL A 333 -2.61 -0.81 -23.83
CA VAL A 333 -2.23 -0.27 -22.51
C VAL A 333 -1.08 0.73 -22.66
N LYS A 334 -0.09 0.43 -23.51
CA LYS A 334 0.98 1.36 -23.84
C LYS A 334 0.46 2.69 -24.38
N ALA A 335 -0.34 2.66 -25.44
CA ALA A 335 -0.90 3.87 -26.05
C ALA A 335 -1.74 4.67 -25.04
N MET A 336 -2.55 3.98 -24.22
CA MET A 336 -3.38 4.61 -23.20
C MET A 336 -2.54 5.29 -22.11
N PHE A 337 -1.62 4.57 -21.46
CA PHE A 337 -0.80 5.12 -20.38
C PHE A 337 0.16 6.20 -20.86
N HIS A 338 0.70 6.08 -22.08
CA HIS A 338 1.48 7.14 -22.70
C HIS A 338 0.66 8.43 -22.84
N ARG A 339 -0.57 8.36 -23.36
CA ARG A 339 -1.45 9.54 -23.50
C ARG A 339 -1.91 10.12 -22.17
N ILE A 340 -2.18 9.27 -21.18
CA ILE A 340 -2.45 9.73 -19.80
C ILE A 340 -1.23 10.50 -19.29
N GLY A 341 -0.01 10.03 -19.56
CA GLY A 341 1.24 10.71 -19.25
C GLY A 341 1.40 12.06 -19.94
N GLU A 342 1.12 12.14 -21.25
CA GLU A 342 1.11 13.41 -21.99
C GLU A 342 0.04 14.38 -21.46
N GLY A 343 -1.15 13.86 -21.12
CA GLY A 343 -2.24 14.61 -20.52
C GLY A 343 -1.85 15.17 -19.15
N ALA A 344 -1.18 14.36 -18.32
CA ALA A 344 -0.62 14.77 -17.04
C ALA A 344 0.44 15.86 -17.20
N ALA A 345 1.39 15.72 -18.14
CA ALA A 345 2.39 16.75 -18.45
C ALA A 345 1.74 18.08 -18.87
N ARG A 346 0.58 18.01 -19.53
CA ARG A 346 -0.24 19.16 -19.94
C ARG A 346 -1.27 19.61 -18.90
N ARG A 347 -1.24 19.07 -17.67
CA ARG A 347 -2.19 19.36 -16.57
C ARG A 347 -3.66 19.14 -16.96
N LYS A 348 -3.93 18.11 -17.74
CA LYS A 348 -5.28 17.59 -18.05
C LYS A 348 -5.66 16.40 -17.19
N VAL A 349 -4.69 15.73 -16.59
CA VAL A 349 -4.88 14.64 -15.63
C VAL A 349 -4.37 15.12 -14.27
N GLU A 350 -5.21 15.02 -13.25
CA GLU A 350 -4.89 15.44 -11.88
C GLU A 350 -4.37 14.26 -11.04
N THR A 351 -5.01 13.11 -11.19
CA THR A 351 -4.77 11.90 -10.39
C THR A 351 -4.71 10.68 -11.29
N LEU A 352 -3.76 9.80 -11.02
CA LEU A 352 -3.71 8.42 -11.49
C LEU A 352 -3.42 7.51 -10.30
N THR A 353 -4.24 6.50 -10.04
CA THR A 353 -3.90 5.41 -9.13
C THR A 353 -3.44 4.20 -9.90
N TYR A 354 -2.68 3.33 -9.24
CA TYR A 354 -2.22 2.06 -9.82
C TYR A 354 -2.26 1.01 -8.72
N ASP A 355 -3.14 0.04 -8.84
CA ASP A 355 -3.37 -0.99 -7.84
C ASP A 355 -3.18 -2.37 -8.49
N PRO A 356 -2.00 -3.00 -8.33
CA PRO A 356 -1.72 -4.30 -8.91
C PRO A 356 -2.72 -5.37 -8.44
N ILE A 357 -3.07 -6.29 -9.33
CA ILE A 357 -3.94 -7.40 -8.98
C ILE A 357 -3.14 -8.42 -8.17
N VAL A 358 -3.64 -8.79 -7.00
CA VAL A 358 -3.02 -9.81 -6.16
C VAL A 358 -3.89 -11.06 -6.15
N SER A 359 -3.28 -12.22 -6.43
CA SER A 359 -3.94 -13.51 -6.31
C SER A 359 -4.26 -13.85 -4.84
N ALA A 360 -5.18 -14.78 -4.60
CA ALA A 360 -5.49 -15.28 -3.26
C ALA A 360 -4.27 -15.89 -2.52
N GLY A 361 -3.21 -16.20 -3.27
CA GLY A 361 -1.94 -16.70 -2.76
C GLY A 361 -0.91 -15.63 -2.40
N GLY A 362 -1.22 -14.35 -2.55
CA GLY A 362 -0.28 -13.24 -2.33
C GLY A 362 0.69 -13.00 -3.49
N ARG A 363 0.52 -13.66 -4.64
CA ARG A 363 1.31 -13.37 -5.84
C ARG A 363 0.75 -12.15 -6.55
N VAL A 364 1.61 -11.18 -6.84
CA VAL A 364 1.30 -9.98 -7.61
C VAL A 364 1.26 -10.31 -9.10
N ASP A 365 0.21 -9.90 -9.79
CA ASP A 365 0.12 -9.94 -11.25
C ASP A 365 0.85 -8.71 -11.80
N GLU A 366 2.05 -8.94 -12.33
CA GLU A 366 2.92 -7.93 -12.97
C GLU A 366 2.24 -7.15 -14.10
N LYS A 367 1.23 -7.73 -14.75
CA LYS A 367 0.55 -7.12 -15.89
C LYS A 367 -0.87 -6.69 -15.54
N GLY A 368 -1.50 -7.29 -14.53
CA GLY A 368 -2.87 -6.98 -14.12
C GLY A 368 -2.95 -5.88 -13.08
N PHE A 369 -3.81 -4.88 -13.28
CA PHE A 369 -3.97 -3.76 -12.36
C PHE A 369 -5.35 -3.12 -12.43
N ILE A 370 -5.67 -2.32 -11.43
CA ILE A 370 -6.78 -1.37 -11.40
C ILE A 370 -6.21 0.04 -11.34
N SER A 371 -6.74 0.96 -12.14
CA SER A 371 -6.31 2.36 -12.14
C SER A 371 -7.50 3.30 -12.18
N SER A 372 -7.55 4.24 -11.25
CA SER A 372 -8.51 5.34 -11.25
C SER A 372 -7.83 6.61 -11.77
N ILE A 373 -8.43 7.27 -12.76
CA ILE A 373 -7.89 8.44 -13.43
C ILE A 373 -8.86 9.59 -13.24
N ARG A 374 -8.40 10.73 -12.74
CA ARG A 374 -9.19 11.97 -12.62
C ARG A 374 -8.65 13.02 -13.57
N TYR A 375 -9.55 13.63 -14.34
CA TYR A 375 -9.21 14.71 -15.26
C TYR A 375 -9.44 16.08 -14.65
N THR A 376 -8.66 17.05 -15.12
CA THR A 376 -8.80 18.45 -14.74
C THR A 376 -10.09 19.01 -15.32
N GLY A 377 -10.97 19.53 -14.46
CA GLY A 377 -12.30 19.99 -14.86
C GLY A 377 -13.44 19.01 -14.52
N GLY A 378 -13.12 17.84 -13.98
CA GLY A 378 -14.10 16.81 -13.61
C GLY A 378 -13.96 15.55 -14.46
N GLY A 379 -14.71 14.51 -14.13
CA GLY A 379 -14.61 13.19 -14.77
C GLY A 379 -13.60 12.28 -14.07
N GLU A 380 -14.01 11.04 -13.83
CA GLU A 380 -13.17 10.02 -13.19
C GLU A 380 -13.43 8.66 -13.85
N VAL A 381 -12.37 7.95 -14.24
CA VAL A 381 -12.47 6.71 -14.99
C VAL A 381 -11.73 5.61 -14.25
N THR A 382 -12.35 4.44 -14.10
CA THR A 382 -11.69 3.26 -13.54
C THR A 382 -11.37 2.25 -14.65
N LEU A 383 -10.09 1.98 -14.83
CA LEU A 383 -9.58 0.93 -15.69
C LEU A 383 -9.39 -0.35 -14.86
N VAL A 384 -9.84 -1.49 -15.37
CA VAL A 384 -9.43 -2.80 -14.85
C VAL A 384 -8.82 -3.61 -15.98
N PHE A 385 -7.54 -3.94 -15.82
CA PHE A 385 -6.78 -4.69 -16.81
C PHE A 385 -6.37 -6.04 -16.24
N ARG A 386 -6.58 -7.12 -17.00
CA ARG A 386 -6.16 -8.47 -16.61
C ARG A 386 -5.43 -9.18 -17.76
N LYS A 387 -4.29 -9.81 -17.44
CA LYS A 387 -3.52 -10.65 -18.37
C LYS A 387 -4.41 -11.78 -18.93
N GLY A 388 -4.32 -12.03 -20.24
CA GLY A 388 -5.19 -12.98 -20.96
C GLY A 388 -6.17 -12.31 -21.93
N GLY A 389 -6.02 -11.00 -22.15
CA GLY A 389 -6.69 -10.30 -23.24
C GLY A 389 -8.11 -9.82 -22.93
N MET A 390 -8.44 -9.62 -21.66
CA MET A 390 -9.68 -8.98 -21.27
C MET A 390 -9.36 -7.68 -20.56
N ILE A 391 -9.66 -6.56 -21.22
CA ILE A 391 -9.70 -5.24 -20.59
C ILE A 391 -11.16 -4.99 -20.21
N THR A 392 -11.42 -4.62 -18.97
CA THR A 392 -12.73 -4.06 -18.65
C THR A 392 -12.55 -2.61 -18.28
N LEU A 393 -13.15 -1.73 -19.08
CA LEU A 393 -13.22 -0.32 -18.78
C LEU A 393 -14.50 -0.04 -17.99
N ALA A 394 -14.37 0.14 -16.68
CA ALA A 394 -15.44 0.75 -15.90
C ALA A 394 -15.37 2.29 -16.07
N ALA A 395 -15.78 2.77 -17.25
CA ALA A 395 -15.87 4.20 -17.50
C ALA A 395 -17.03 4.80 -16.71
N LEU A 396 -16.75 5.93 -16.07
CA LEU A 396 -17.68 6.68 -15.27
C LEU A 396 -17.75 8.10 -15.82
N LEU A 397 -18.85 8.45 -16.46
CA LEU A 397 -19.14 9.85 -16.76
C LEU A 397 -20.18 10.37 -15.78
N ASP A 398 -19.70 11.12 -14.82
CA ASP A 398 -20.33 12.04 -13.87
C ASP A 398 -21.21 11.52 -12.71
N SER A 399 -21.00 12.24 -11.61
CA SER A 399 -21.44 12.13 -10.22
C SER A 399 -22.95 12.17 -10.01
N GLN A 400 -23.46 11.16 -9.30
CA GLN A 400 -24.43 11.32 -8.21
C GLN A 400 -24.51 10.01 -7.40
N CYS A 401 -24.61 10.21 -6.10
CA CYS A 401 -24.69 9.24 -5.00
C CYS A 401 -25.46 7.94 -5.32
N ALA A 402 -24.96 6.77 -4.88
CA ALA A 402 -25.81 5.62 -4.52
C ALA A 402 -25.04 4.52 -3.73
N ASP A 403 -25.38 4.44 -2.45
CA ASP A 403 -25.66 3.26 -1.62
C ASP A 403 -24.67 2.07 -1.49
N GLU A 404 -24.08 1.98 -0.28
CA GLU A 404 -24.12 0.91 0.76
C GLU A 404 -24.23 -0.60 0.42
N ALA A 405 -24.24 -1.06 -0.82
CA ALA A 405 -24.53 -2.46 -1.16
C ALA A 405 -23.30 -3.38 -1.36
N LEU A 406 -22.10 -3.01 -0.90
CA LEU A 406 -20.93 -3.91 -0.88
C LEU A 406 -20.95 -4.83 0.35
N ARG A 407 -21.98 -5.69 0.45
CA ARG A 407 -22.07 -6.74 1.49
C ARG A 407 -21.16 -7.92 1.15
N VAL A 408 -19.96 -7.90 1.73
CA VAL A 408 -18.93 -8.95 1.61
C VAL A 408 -19.30 -10.17 2.47
N ARG A 409 -19.64 -11.30 1.85
CA ARG A 409 -19.51 -12.64 2.48
C ARG A 409 -18.16 -13.24 2.10
N ARG A 410 -17.51 -13.88 3.10
CA ARG A 410 -16.22 -14.59 2.97
C ARG A 410 -16.15 -15.38 1.66
N LYS A 411 -15.07 -15.15 0.90
CA LYS A 411 -14.73 -15.55 -0.48
C LYS A 411 -14.84 -14.45 -1.56
N SER A 412 -15.36 -13.27 -1.24
CA SER A 412 -15.43 -12.17 -2.23
C SER A 412 -14.93 -10.81 -1.72
N GLY A 413 -13.64 -10.51 -1.90
CA GLY A 413 -13.11 -9.14 -1.71
C GLY A 413 -13.59 -8.17 -2.79
N LEU A 414 -13.37 -6.86 -2.60
CA LEU A 414 -13.72 -5.80 -3.57
C LEU A 414 -13.30 -6.15 -5.01
N TYR A 415 -12.09 -6.71 -5.17
CA TYR A 415 -11.59 -7.20 -6.45
C TYR A 415 -12.51 -8.24 -7.11
N SER A 416 -12.91 -9.27 -6.37
CA SER A 416 -13.79 -10.31 -6.91
C SER A 416 -15.20 -9.82 -7.21
N GLU A 417 -15.67 -8.80 -6.49
CA GLU A 417 -16.97 -8.18 -6.74
C GLU A 417 -16.94 -7.31 -7.99
N LEU A 418 -15.88 -6.52 -8.16
CA LEU A 418 -15.60 -5.81 -9.42
C LEU A 418 -15.56 -6.81 -10.58
N VAL A 419 -14.79 -7.90 -10.46
CA VAL A 419 -14.70 -8.94 -11.49
C VAL A 419 -16.04 -9.60 -11.80
N ARG A 420 -16.87 -9.90 -10.79
CA ARG A 420 -18.21 -10.45 -10.99
C ARG A 420 -19.14 -9.49 -11.71
N ARG A 421 -19.16 -8.22 -11.31
CA ARG A 421 -19.97 -7.18 -11.98
C ARG A 421 -19.53 -6.98 -13.42
N MET A 422 -18.23 -6.98 -13.69
CA MET A 422 -17.69 -6.82 -15.04
C MET A 422 -18.09 -7.96 -16.00
N ALA A 423 -18.27 -9.18 -15.47
CA ALA A 423 -18.71 -10.33 -16.27
C ALA A 423 -20.14 -10.21 -16.81
N THR A 424 -20.95 -9.27 -16.31
CA THR A 424 -22.34 -9.05 -16.77
C THR A 424 -22.46 -7.97 -17.85
N TRP A 425 -21.36 -7.31 -18.22
CA TRP A 425 -21.36 -6.21 -19.20
C TRP A 425 -21.15 -6.70 -20.63
N THR A 426 -21.73 -5.97 -21.60
CA THR A 426 -21.53 -6.22 -23.03
C THR A 426 -20.06 -6.02 -23.39
N SER A 427 -19.48 -6.97 -24.14
CA SER A 427 -18.07 -6.91 -24.54
C SER A 427 -17.91 -6.60 -26.03
N LEU A 428 -17.06 -5.61 -26.36
CA LEU A 428 -16.52 -5.44 -27.70
C LEU A 428 -15.28 -6.33 -27.86
N GLU A 429 -15.16 -7.07 -28.96
CA GLU A 429 -13.91 -7.75 -29.32
C GLU A 429 -13.13 -6.87 -30.30
N VAL A 430 -11.85 -6.67 -30.02
CA VAL A 430 -10.94 -5.92 -30.91
C VAL A 430 -9.71 -6.79 -31.15
N ASP A 431 -9.51 -7.13 -32.41
CA ASP A 431 -8.46 -8.04 -32.87
C ASP A 431 -7.39 -7.32 -33.73
N ASP A 432 -7.59 -6.03 -34.07
CA ASP A 432 -6.65 -5.20 -34.84
C ASP A 432 -6.09 -4.00 -34.05
N ILE A 433 -4.86 -3.61 -34.38
CA ILE A 433 -4.13 -2.53 -33.70
C ILE A 433 -4.71 -1.14 -34.00
N ASN A 434 -5.16 -0.88 -35.23
CA ASN A 434 -5.74 0.42 -35.59
C ASN A 434 -7.08 0.60 -34.88
N ASP A 435 -7.87 -0.47 -34.81
CA ASP A 435 -9.12 -0.47 -34.05
C ASP A 435 -8.87 -0.24 -32.56
N ALA A 436 -7.81 -0.82 -31.98
CA ALA A 436 -7.43 -0.59 -30.59
C ALA A 436 -7.04 0.87 -30.33
N GLU A 437 -6.24 1.49 -31.22
CA GLU A 437 -5.90 2.92 -31.12
C GLU A 437 -7.11 3.83 -31.32
N VAL A 438 -8.02 3.49 -32.22
CA VAL A 438 -9.28 4.22 -32.44
C VAL A 438 -10.18 4.12 -31.22
N VAL A 439 -10.29 2.95 -30.59
CA VAL A 439 -11.04 2.76 -29.33
C VAL A 439 -10.40 3.58 -28.21
N ALA A 440 -9.07 3.53 -28.06
CA ALA A 440 -8.35 4.34 -27.08
C ALA A 440 -8.57 5.85 -27.32
N ASN A 441 -8.50 6.31 -28.58
CA ASN A 441 -8.79 7.68 -28.98
C ASN A 441 -10.22 8.10 -28.63
N LYS A 442 -11.20 7.31 -29.04
CA LYS A 442 -12.62 7.56 -28.78
C LYS A 442 -12.90 7.68 -27.29
N TRP A 443 -12.29 6.81 -26.49
CA TRP A 443 -12.44 6.83 -25.04
C TRP A 443 -11.81 8.06 -24.43
N LEU A 444 -10.58 8.40 -24.80
CA LEU A 444 -9.88 9.60 -24.30
C LEU A 444 -10.48 10.92 -24.80
N GLN A 445 -11.21 10.93 -25.92
CA GLN A 445 -11.93 12.12 -26.43
C GLN A 445 -13.26 12.37 -25.71
N ASN A 446 -13.88 11.33 -25.16
CA ASN A 446 -15.12 11.39 -24.39
C ASN A 446 -14.89 11.57 -22.88
N MET A 447 -13.62 11.61 -22.46
CA MET A 447 -13.13 11.81 -21.09
C MET A 447 -12.51 13.21 -20.98
#